data_AF-A0AAU7KQN7-F1
#
_entry.id   AF-A0AAU7KQN7-F1
#
_cell.length_a   1.000
_cell.length_b   1.000
_cell.length_c   1.000
_cell.angle_alpha   90.00
_cell.angle_beta   90.00
_cell.angle_gamma   90.00
#
_symmetry.space_group_name_H-M   'P 1'
#
loop_
_entity.id
_entity.type
_entity.pdbx_description
1 polymer ?
#
loop_
_entity_poly.entity_id
_entity_poly.type
_entity_poly.pdbx_seq_one_letter_code
_entity_poly.pdbx_strand_id
1 'polypeptide(L)'
;MSTSLSAPFKALNRLGLIPQIVIGILCGISVATLSPELAASVSLLGQVFISALKAVAPVLVFVLVMAAIAGHQRGQPTQIHSVLVLYLIGTLVAALVAVVASFALPTELTLNTAQASGNPPGGVVEILRNLLLSAVANPVSALMNANFIAILVWAVSLGLVLRSASAATKGMIEDLSQAVSTLVRWVIRLAPLGIFGLVAGTLAEAGIGALLEYAQLLSVIVGCMLFVALVTNPLIVFLATRQNPYPLVFSCLRGSAITAFFTRSSAANIPVNLELCKRLKLDEDTYSISIPLGATINMSGAAITISVMTLATAHTLGISVDFVTALLLCVVSALAACGVSGVAGGSLLLIPMAASLFGISADVAMQVVAIGFVISVVQDSTETALNSSTDVLFTAAASRRGELSD
;
A
#
# COMPACT_ATOMS: atom_id res chain seq x y z
N MET A 1 -8.81 -19.93 31.09
CA MET A 1 -7.91 -19.32 32.10
C MET A 1 -7.68 -17.86 31.74
N SER A 2 -8.42 -16.96 32.40
CA SER A 2 -8.29 -15.51 32.26
C SER A 2 -7.08 -15.03 33.07
N THR A 3 -5.90 -15.01 32.45
CA THR A 3 -4.76 -14.29 33.03
C THR A 3 -5.11 -12.80 33.07
N SER A 4 -5.37 -12.31 34.28
CA SER A 4 -5.55 -10.89 34.57
C SER A 4 -4.28 -10.13 34.14
N LEU A 5 -4.28 -9.59 32.92
CA LEU A 5 -3.29 -8.61 32.47
C LEU A 5 -3.20 -7.47 33.51
N SER A 6 -1.98 -7.08 33.88
CA SER A 6 -1.74 -6.02 34.86
C SER A 6 -2.37 -4.69 34.43
N ALA A 7 -2.70 -3.82 35.39
CA ALA A 7 -3.38 -2.54 35.16
C ALA A 7 -2.79 -1.67 34.01
N PRO A 8 -1.46 -1.53 33.84
CA PRO A 8 -0.89 -0.78 32.71
C PRO A 8 -1.15 -1.44 31.35
N PHE A 9 -1.12 -2.77 31.25
CA PHE A 9 -1.45 -3.48 30.01
C PHE A 9 -2.92 -3.36 29.64
N LYS A 10 -3.81 -3.31 30.64
CA LYS A 10 -5.24 -3.03 30.43
C LYS A 10 -5.48 -1.58 29.96
N ALA A 11 -4.74 -0.60 30.50
CA ALA A 11 -4.82 0.79 30.07
C ALA A 11 -4.28 0.97 28.63
N LEU A 12 -3.16 0.32 28.30
CA LEU A 12 -2.59 0.36 26.95
C LEU A 12 -3.52 -0.28 25.92
N ASN A 13 -4.17 -1.41 26.24
CA ASN A 13 -5.14 -2.06 25.35
C ASN A 13 -6.43 -1.27 25.12
N ARG A 14 -6.72 -0.25 25.93
CA ARG A 14 -7.84 0.68 25.70
C ARG A 14 -7.48 1.79 24.71
N LEU A 15 -6.20 2.03 24.46
CA LEU A 15 -5.74 2.97 23.44
C LEU A 15 -5.86 2.33 22.06
N GLY A 16 -6.24 3.13 21.05
CA GLY A 16 -6.19 2.74 19.64
C GLY A 16 -4.76 2.38 19.21
N LEU A 17 -4.62 1.71 18.07
CA LEU A 17 -3.31 1.26 17.57
C LEU A 17 -2.33 2.42 17.35
N ILE A 18 -2.80 3.57 16.87
CA ILE A 18 -1.95 4.73 16.56
C ILE A 18 -1.22 5.27 17.80
N PRO A 19 -1.91 5.63 18.91
CA PRO A 19 -1.22 6.03 20.14
C PRO A 19 -0.20 5.01 20.62
N GLN A 20 -0.49 3.71 20.48
CA GLN A 20 0.44 2.65 20.88
C GLN A 20 1.72 2.64 20.02
N ILE A 21 1.59 2.84 18.71
CA ILE A 21 2.74 2.96 17.81
C ILE A 21 3.58 4.19 18.16
N VAL A 22 2.95 5.34 18.39
CA VAL A 22 3.66 6.58 18.78
C VAL A 22 4.40 6.38 20.11
N ILE A 23 3.76 5.75 21.10
CA ILE A 23 4.42 5.38 22.36
C ILE A 23 5.59 4.42 22.10
N GLY A 24 5.43 3.43 21.23
CA GLY A 24 6.50 2.50 20.85
C GLY A 24 7.72 3.22 20.25
N ILE A 25 7.50 4.17 19.34
CA ILE A 25 8.56 5.00 18.74
C ILE A 25 9.27 5.83 19.83
N LEU A 26 8.51 6.55 20.66
CA LEU A 26 9.08 7.40 21.71
C LEU A 26 9.87 6.58 22.75
N CYS A 27 9.36 5.42 23.14
CA CYS A 27 10.05 4.49 24.01
C CYS A 27 11.33 3.95 23.36
N GLY A 28 11.29 3.65 22.05
CA GLY A 28 12.44 3.15 21.31
C GLY A 28 13.56 4.18 21.25
N ILE A 29 13.20 5.44 20.94
CA ILE A 29 14.12 6.59 20.99
C ILE A 29 14.71 6.74 22.40
N SER A 30 13.87 6.74 23.43
CA SER A 30 14.30 6.91 24.82
C SER A 30 15.29 5.81 25.23
N VAL A 31 15.00 4.54 24.94
CA VAL A 31 15.89 3.42 25.26
C VAL A 31 17.22 3.52 24.52
N ALA A 32 17.21 3.83 23.22
CA ALA A 32 18.43 4.01 22.44
C ALA A 32 19.33 5.14 22.97
N THR A 33 18.73 6.26 23.38
CA THR A 33 19.51 7.40 23.92
C THR A 33 20.05 7.14 25.33
N LEU A 34 19.34 6.37 26.17
CA LEU A 34 19.73 6.11 27.55
C LEU A 34 20.69 4.92 27.69
N SER A 35 20.51 3.87 26.89
CA SER A 35 21.34 2.66 26.92
C SER A 35 21.37 1.98 25.55
N PRO A 36 22.40 2.23 24.73
CA PRO A 36 22.59 1.56 23.44
C PRO A 36 22.67 0.03 23.55
N GLU A 37 23.22 -0.48 24.65
CA GLU A 37 23.32 -1.93 24.90
C GLU A 37 21.94 -2.57 25.14
N LEU A 38 21.08 -1.90 25.92
CA LEU A 38 19.69 -2.33 26.10
C LEU A 38 18.91 -2.24 24.79
N ALA A 39 19.17 -1.18 24.00
CA ALA A 39 18.57 -0.96 22.69
C ALA A 39 18.90 -2.09 21.70
N ALA A 40 20.16 -2.55 21.68
CA ALA A 40 20.57 -3.71 20.90
C ALA A 40 19.84 -4.99 21.34
N SER A 41 19.62 -5.18 22.64
CA SER A 41 18.90 -6.35 23.17
C SER A 41 17.42 -6.36 22.79
N VAL A 42 16.75 -5.20 22.83
CA VAL A 42 15.33 -5.09 22.47
C VAL A 42 15.09 -5.10 20.95
N SER A 43 16.14 -4.93 20.13
CA SER A 43 16.06 -5.02 18.67
C SER A 43 15.48 -6.36 18.17
N LEU A 44 15.65 -7.43 18.96
CA LEU A 44 15.07 -8.74 18.69
C LEU A 44 13.54 -8.67 18.50
N LEU A 45 12.85 -7.81 19.24
CA LEU A 45 11.40 -7.61 19.08
C LEU A 45 11.05 -7.09 17.69
N GLY A 46 11.89 -6.19 17.16
CA GLY A 46 11.78 -5.68 15.80
C GLY A 46 12.05 -6.77 14.77
N GLN A 47 13.09 -7.58 14.96
CA GLN A 47 13.44 -8.69 14.07
C GLN A 47 12.33 -9.76 14.00
N VAL A 48 11.73 -10.11 15.14
CA VAL A 48 10.59 -11.03 15.20
C VAL A 48 9.38 -10.43 14.46
N PHE A 49 9.13 -9.13 14.63
CA PHE A 49 8.05 -8.45 13.91
C PHE A 49 8.27 -8.45 12.39
N ILE A 50 9.47 -8.11 11.90
CA ILE A 50 9.80 -8.19 10.47
C ILE A 50 9.62 -9.62 9.95
N SER A 51 10.09 -10.61 10.71
CA SER A 51 10.00 -12.02 10.32
C SER A 51 8.54 -12.48 10.20
N ALA A 52 7.67 -12.04 11.09
CA ALA A 52 6.24 -12.31 11.03
C ALA A 52 5.58 -11.66 9.80
N LEU A 53 5.96 -10.41 9.46
CA LEU A 53 5.48 -9.75 8.24
C LEU A 53 5.95 -10.49 6.98
N LYS A 54 7.24 -10.86 6.93
CA LYS A 54 7.85 -11.62 5.83
C LYS A 54 7.13 -12.96 5.61
N ALA A 55 6.75 -13.63 6.69
CA ALA A 55 6.07 -14.93 6.62
C ALA A 55 4.66 -14.84 6.01
N VAL A 56 3.91 -13.75 6.28
CA VAL A 56 2.52 -13.63 5.82
C VAL A 56 2.42 -12.97 4.44
N ALA A 57 3.38 -12.12 4.06
CA ALA A 57 3.30 -11.30 2.84
C ALA A 57 3.08 -12.12 1.54
N PRO A 58 3.82 -13.19 1.21
CA PRO A 58 3.63 -13.93 -0.05
C PRO A 58 2.22 -14.51 -0.20
N VAL A 59 1.68 -15.08 0.89
CA VAL A 59 0.33 -15.69 0.92
C VAL A 59 -0.74 -14.62 0.80
N LEU A 60 -0.53 -13.48 1.47
CA LEU A 60 -1.42 -12.33 1.40
C LEU A 60 -1.58 -11.84 -0.04
N VAL A 61 -0.47 -11.56 -0.74
CA VAL A 61 -0.50 -11.09 -2.13
C VAL A 61 -1.24 -12.09 -3.02
N PHE A 62 -0.92 -13.37 -2.89
CA PHE A 62 -1.53 -14.41 -3.71
C PHE A 62 -3.06 -14.46 -3.56
N VAL A 63 -3.54 -14.54 -2.32
CA VAL A 63 -4.96 -14.75 -2.02
C VAL A 63 -5.78 -13.50 -2.33
N LEU A 64 -5.31 -12.32 -1.92
CA LEU A 64 -6.09 -11.09 -2.06
C LEU A 64 -6.19 -10.62 -3.50
N VAL A 65 -5.09 -10.67 -4.26
CA VAL A 65 -5.12 -10.33 -5.70
C VAL A 65 -6.06 -11.30 -6.42
N MET A 66 -5.97 -12.60 -6.13
CA MET A 66 -6.85 -13.60 -6.73
C MET A 66 -8.32 -13.34 -6.40
N ALA A 67 -8.64 -13.05 -5.13
CA ALA A 67 -10.00 -12.75 -4.67
C ALA A 67 -10.56 -11.49 -5.33
N ALA A 68 -9.77 -10.41 -5.36
CA ALA A 68 -10.16 -9.13 -5.97
C ALA A 68 -10.52 -9.30 -7.46
N ILE A 69 -9.72 -10.07 -8.22
CA ILE A 69 -9.99 -10.32 -9.64
C ILE A 69 -11.18 -11.28 -9.82
N ALA A 70 -11.31 -12.32 -8.99
CA ALA A 70 -12.38 -13.32 -9.08
C ALA A 70 -13.76 -12.75 -8.73
N GLY A 71 -13.82 -11.82 -7.77
CA GLY A 71 -15.04 -11.15 -7.31
C GLY A 71 -15.66 -10.19 -8.34
N HIS A 72 -14.93 -9.81 -9.39
CA HIS A 72 -15.40 -8.85 -10.38
C HIS A 72 -16.43 -9.47 -11.36
N GLN A 73 -17.70 -9.04 -11.23
CA GLN A 73 -18.83 -9.52 -12.04
C GLN A 73 -18.86 -8.87 -13.44
N ARG A 74 -19.29 -9.63 -14.47
CA ARG A 74 -19.56 -9.11 -15.82
C ARG A 74 -21.04 -8.70 -15.94
N GLY A 75 -21.34 -7.56 -16.56
CA GLY A 75 -22.73 -7.13 -16.85
C GLY A 75 -23.26 -5.96 -16.01
N GLN A 76 -22.39 -5.13 -15.44
CA GLN A 76 -22.76 -3.94 -14.68
C GLN A 76 -23.15 -2.76 -15.59
N PRO A 77 -23.99 -1.80 -15.12
CA PRO A 77 -24.44 -0.66 -15.91
C PRO A 77 -23.27 0.12 -16.53
N THR A 78 -23.50 0.70 -17.71
CA THR A 78 -22.48 1.34 -18.58
C THR A 78 -21.63 2.40 -17.88
N GLN A 79 -22.15 3.05 -16.84
CA GLN A 79 -21.42 4.07 -16.08
C GLN A 79 -20.26 3.50 -15.23
N ILE A 80 -20.30 2.23 -14.84
CA ILE A 80 -19.24 1.61 -14.04
C ILE A 80 -17.94 1.46 -14.84
N HIS A 81 -18.04 1.20 -16.14
CA HIS A 81 -16.87 1.16 -17.02
C HIS A 81 -16.09 2.48 -16.96
N SER A 82 -16.77 3.62 -16.98
CA SER A 82 -16.14 4.94 -16.88
C SER A 82 -15.42 5.14 -15.54
N VAL A 83 -16.02 4.67 -14.43
CA VAL A 83 -15.36 4.74 -13.10
C VAL A 83 -14.10 3.89 -13.07
N LEU A 84 -14.16 2.65 -13.59
CA LEU A 84 -13.01 1.75 -13.64
C LEU A 84 -11.84 2.31 -14.46
N VAL A 85 -12.15 2.95 -15.60
CA VAL A 85 -11.15 3.63 -16.41
C VAL A 85 -10.50 4.78 -15.64
N LEU A 86 -11.29 5.58 -14.91
CA LEU A 86 -10.75 6.65 -14.07
C LEU A 86 -9.88 6.12 -12.92
N TYR A 87 -10.28 5.02 -12.25
CA TYR A 87 -9.46 4.38 -11.22
C TYR A 87 -8.11 3.90 -11.77
N LEU A 88 -8.10 3.25 -12.94
CA LEU A 88 -6.87 2.78 -13.56
C LEU A 88 -5.96 3.94 -13.97
N ILE A 89 -6.50 4.96 -14.63
CA ILE A 89 -5.74 6.15 -15.05
C ILE A 89 -5.20 6.88 -13.82
N GLY A 90 -6.03 7.14 -12.82
CA GLY A 90 -5.61 7.84 -11.61
C GLY A 90 -4.49 7.12 -10.87
N THR A 91 -4.60 5.79 -10.73
CA THR A 91 -3.57 4.98 -10.06
C THR A 91 -2.26 4.95 -10.84
N LEU A 92 -2.30 4.80 -12.17
CA LEU A 92 -1.10 4.86 -13.02
C LEU A 92 -0.43 6.23 -12.99
N VAL A 93 -1.21 7.31 -13.07
CA VAL A 93 -0.67 8.67 -13.02
C VAL A 93 -0.13 8.99 -11.62
N ALA A 94 -0.75 8.48 -10.55
CA ALA A 94 -0.23 8.61 -9.20
C ALA A 94 1.14 7.94 -9.03
N ALA A 95 1.31 6.73 -9.59
CA ALA A 95 2.62 6.07 -9.63
C ALA A 95 3.65 6.86 -10.45
N LEU A 96 3.24 7.48 -11.57
CA LEU A 96 4.12 8.35 -12.35
C LEU A 96 4.55 9.61 -11.59
N VAL A 97 3.64 10.24 -10.83
CA VAL A 97 3.98 11.35 -9.93
C VAL A 97 5.04 10.91 -8.93
N ALA A 98 4.88 9.73 -8.33
CA ALA A 98 5.86 9.16 -7.41
C ALA A 98 7.22 8.96 -8.07
N VAL A 99 7.27 8.38 -9.28
CA VAL A 99 8.52 8.23 -10.05
C VAL A 99 9.21 9.57 -10.29
N VAL A 100 8.47 10.57 -10.78
CA VAL A 100 9.02 11.90 -11.05
C VAL A 100 9.55 12.54 -9.77
N ALA A 101 8.79 12.46 -8.68
CA ALA A 101 9.21 13.00 -7.40
C ALA A 101 10.43 12.28 -6.84
N SER A 102 10.52 10.95 -6.97
CA SER A 102 11.69 10.17 -6.54
C SER A 102 12.96 10.48 -7.33
N PHE A 103 12.85 10.82 -8.62
CA PHE A 103 14.00 11.30 -9.38
C PHE A 103 14.39 12.75 -9.05
N ALA A 104 13.41 13.60 -8.74
CA ALA A 104 13.67 14.99 -8.35
C ALA A 104 14.20 15.12 -6.91
N LEU A 105 13.74 14.24 -6.02
CA LEU A 105 14.04 14.21 -4.58
C LEU A 105 14.48 12.80 -4.19
N PRO A 106 15.65 12.34 -4.67
CA PRO A 106 16.15 11.02 -4.34
C PRO A 106 16.35 10.91 -2.82
N THR A 107 16.01 9.75 -2.26
CA THR A 107 16.08 9.49 -0.82
C THR A 107 17.01 8.32 -0.55
N GLU A 108 18.04 8.56 0.25
CA GLU A 108 18.95 7.54 0.75
C GLU A 108 18.45 6.99 2.09
N LEU A 109 18.63 5.68 2.31
CA LEU A 109 18.21 4.98 3.51
C LEU A 109 19.39 4.21 4.10
N THR A 110 19.50 4.19 5.42
CA THR A 110 20.45 3.31 6.10
C THR A 110 19.90 1.89 6.10
N LEU A 111 20.43 1.06 5.19
CA LEU A 111 20.08 -0.35 5.04
C LEU A 111 21.28 -1.23 5.42
N ASN A 112 21.01 -2.36 6.07
CA ASN A 112 22.03 -3.38 6.29
C ASN A 112 22.25 -4.15 4.97
N THR A 113 23.29 -3.74 4.24
CA THR A 113 23.66 -4.26 2.93
C THR A 113 24.60 -5.47 3.00
N ALA A 114 24.95 -5.98 4.18
CA ALA A 114 25.79 -7.18 4.31
C ALA A 114 25.17 -8.43 3.64
N GLN A 115 23.86 -8.40 3.35
CA GLN A 115 23.13 -9.40 2.58
C GLN A 115 22.70 -8.93 1.17
N ALA A 116 23.10 -7.73 0.75
CA ALA A 116 22.84 -7.20 -0.59
C ALA A 116 23.87 -7.73 -1.60
N SER A 117 23.99 -9.06 -1.71
CA SER A 117 24.72 -9.70 -2.81
C SER A 117 23.82 -9.78 -4.04
N GLY A 118 23.43 -8.62 -4.56
CA GLY A 118 22.80 -8.50 -5.87
C GLY A 118 23.74 -7.72 -6.76
N ASN A 119 24.27 -8.34 -7.82
CA ASN A 119 24.80 -7.53 -8.92
C ASN A 119 23.67 -6.61 -9.39
N PRO A 120 23.94 -5.32 -9.66
CA PRO A 120 22.93 -4.48 -10.29
C PRO A 120 22.43 -5.22 -11.54
N PRO A 121 21.11 -5.22 -11.80
CA PRO A 121 20.61 -5.84 -13.02
C PRO A 121 21.40 -5.30 -14.21
N GLY A 122 21.72 -6.14 -15.18
CA GLY A 122 22.20 -5.63 -16.45
C GLY A 122 21.16 -4.72 -17.11
N GLY A 123 21.44 -4.24 -18.32
CA GLY A 123 20.53 -3.32 -19.04
C GLY A 123 19.08 -3.84 -19.12
N VAL A 124 18.14 -2.96 -19.47
CA VAL A 124 16.68 -3.22 -19.50
C VAL A 124 16.27 -4.59 -20.06
N VAL A 125 16.98 -5.10 -21.06
CA VAL A 125 16.74 -6.43 -21.66
C VAL A 125 16.92 -7.57 -20.65
N GLU A 126 17.94 -7.51 -19.78
CA GLU A 126 18.18 -8.51 -18.74
C GLU A 126 17.11 -8.44 -17.64
N ILE A 127 16.72 -7.23 -17.23
CA ILE A 127 15.60 -7.03 -16.30
C ILE A 127 14.33 -7.67 -16.86
N LEU A 128 13.98 -7.38 -18.12
CA LEU A 128 12.81 -7.95 -18.79
C LEU A 128 12.90 -9.47 -18.91
N ARG A 129 14.08 -10.00 -19.26
CA ARG A 129 14.31 -11.45 -19.31
C ARG A 129 14.11 -12.10 -17.95
N ASN A 130 14.69 -11.54 -16.89
CA ASN A 130 14.59 -12.07 -15.54
C ASN A 130 13.16 -11.95 -15.01
N LEU A 131 12.45 -10.88 -15.34
CA LEU A 131 11.03 -10.70 -15.05
C LEU A 131 10.18 -11.78 -15.73
N LEU A 132 10.39 -12.04 -17.02
CA LEU A 132 9.69 -13.08 -17.77
C LEU A 132 9.95 -14.48 -17.20
N LEU A 133 11.21 -14.81 -16.90
CA LEU A 133 11.56 -16.10 -16.28
C LEU A 133 10.97 -16.24 -14.88
N SER A 134 10.97 -15.15 -14.10
CA SER A 134 10.38 -15.11 -12.75
C SER A 134 8.86 -15.25 -12.79
N ALA A 135 8.19 -14.65 -13.78
CA ALA A 135 6.74 -14.69 -13.96
C ALA A 135 6.20 -16.11 -14.21
N VAL A 136 6.97 -16.97 -14.86
CA VAL A 136 6.57 -18.35 -15.19
C VAL A 136 7.06 -19.38 -14.17
N ALA A 137 7.65 -18.94 -13.06
CA ALA A 137 8.10 -19.84 -12.00
C ALA A 137 6.93 -20.65 -11.42
N ASN A 138 7.22 -21.86 -10.95
CA ASN A 138 6.22 -22.72 -10.32
C ASN A 138 5.54 -21.98 -9.13
N PRO A 139 4.21 -22.00 -9.01
CA PRO A 139 3.49 -21.19 -8.01
C PRO A 139 3.80 -21.59 -6.56
N VAL A 140 4.03 -22.88 -6.31
CA VAL A 140 4.40 -23.36 -4.96
C VAL A 140 5.81 -22.88 -4.60
N SER A 141 6.76 -23.05 -5.53
CA SER A 141 8.11 -22.52 -5.36
C SER A 141 8.10 -21.00 -5.18
N ALA A 142 7.25 -20.28 -5.91
CA ALA A 142 7.15 -18.84 -5.81
C ALA A 142 6.68 -18.39 -4.43
N LEU A 143 5.70 -19.07 -3.84
CA LEU A 143 5.25 -18.83 -2.45
C LEU A 143 6.34 -19.16 -1.43
N MET A 144 7.06 -20.27 -1.60
CA MET A 144 8.13 -20.69 -0.69
C MET A 144 9.33 -19.74 -0.70
N ASN A 145 9.70 -19.24 -1.87
CA ASN A 145 10.88 -18.40 -2.07
C ASN A 145 10.56 -16.89 -2.14
N ALA A 146 9.31 -16.51 -1.84
CA ALA A 146 8.84 -15.12 -1.96
C ALA A 146 9.14 -14.48 -3.34
N ASN A 147 8.97 -15.24 -4.43
CA ASN A 147 9.02 -14.70 -5.79
C ASN A 147 7.69 -13.99 -6.10
N PHE A 148 7.62 -12.73 -5.70
CA PHE A 148 6.42 -11.91 -5.78
C PHE A 148 5.92 -11.64 -7.22
N ILE A 149 6.81 -11.62 -8.22
CA ILE A 149 6.40 -11.48 -9.64
C ILE A 149 5.58 -12.68 -10.08
N ALA A 150 6.08 -13.91 -9.84
CA ALA A 150 5.30 -15.11 -10.14
C ALA A 150 3.99 -15.16 -9.33
N ILE A 151 4.05 -14.84 -8.03
CA ILE A 151 2.87 -14.78 -7.17
C ILE A 151 1.78 -13.91 -7.79
N LEU A 152 2.14 -12.70 -8.26
CA LEU A 152 1.20 -11.78 -8.89
C LEU A 152 0.62 -12.36 -10.19
N VAL A 153 1.47 -12.88 -11.09
CA VAL A 153 1.04 -13.46 -12.36
C VAL A 153 0.08 -14.62 -12.16
N TRP A 154 0.39 -15.52 -11.22
CA TRP A 154 -0.48 -16.65 -10.88
C TRP A 154 -1.78 -16.20 -10.23
N ALA A 155 -1.73 -15.24 -9.29
CA ALA A 155 -2.93 -14.72 -8.62
C ALA A 155 -3.90 -14.05 -9.60
N VAL A 156 -3.38 -13.22 -10.52
CA VAL A 156 -4.18 -12.58 -11.57
C VAL A 156 -4.75 -13.64 -12.53
N SER A 157 -3.93 -14.58 -13.00
CA SER A 157 -4.37 -15.61 -13.95
C SER A 157 -5.44 -16.51 -13.36
N LEU A 158 -5.26 -16.98 -12.12
CA LEU A 158 -6.26 -17.77 -11.40
C LEU A 158 -7.52 -16.95 -11.14
N GLY A 159 -7.37 -15.71 -10.66
CA GLY A 159 -8.49 -14.80 -10.44
C GLY A 159 -9.34 -14.63 -11.70
N LEU A 160 -8.72 -14.43 -12.87
CA LEU A 160 -9.41 -14.28 -14.15
C LEU A 160 -10.20 -15.53 -14.53
N VAL A 161 -9.63 -16.73 -14.36
CA VAL A 161 -10.32 -18.01 -14.62
C VAL A 161 -11.47 -18.22 -13.63
N LEU A 162 -11.28 -17.83 -12.36
CA LEU A 162 -12.26 -17.97 -11.29
C LEU A 162 -13.45 -16.99 -11.42
N ARG A 163 -13.36 -15.98 -12.30
CA ARG A 163 -14.53 -15.13 -12.63
C ARG A 163 -15.69 -15.89 -13.25
N SER A 164 -15.43 -17.01 -13.92
CA SER A 164 -16.48 -17.90 -14.45
C SER A 164 -16.87 -19.02 -13.48
N ALA A 165 -16.26 -19.08 -12.29
CA ALA A 165 -16.58 -20.11 -11.31
C ALA A 165 -17.97 -19.89 -10.67
N SER A 166 -18.45 -20.93 -10.00
CA SER A 166 -19.71 -20.90 -9.25
C SER A 166 -19.67 -19.83 -8.15
N ALA A 167 -20.84 -19.33 -7.74
CA ALA A 167 -20.96 -18.40 -6.62
C ALA A 167 -20.38 -18.97 -5.32
N ALA A 168 -20.53 -20.28 -5.08
CA ALA A 168 -19.96 -20.97 -3.92
C ALA A 168 -18.42 -20.93 -3.92
N THR A 169 -17.79 -21.16 -5.07
CA THR A 169 -16.32 -21.09 -5.21
C THR A 169 -15.82 -19.67 -4.96
N LYS A 170 -16.49 -18.66 -5.51
CA LYS A 170 -16.14 -17.26 -5.27
C LYS A 170 -16.31 -16.86 -3.82
N GLY A 171 -17.39 -17.31 -3.17
CA GLY A 171 -17.61 -17.12 -1.72
C GLY A 171 -16.48 -17.73 -0.89
N MET A 172 -16.06 -18.95 -1.20
CA MET A 172 -14.93 -19.60 -0.51
C MET A 172 -13.61 -18.84 -0.67
N ILE A 173 -13.33 -18.28 -1.86
CA ILE A 173 -12.14 -17.45 -2.10
C ILE A 173 -12.20 -16.14 -1.30
N GLU A 174 -13.38 -15.52 -1.22
CA GLU A 174 -13.59 -14.32 -0.41
C GLU A 174 -13.38 -14.62 1.08
N ASP A 175 -13.96 -15.71 1.59
CA ASP A 175 -13.77 -16.14 2.99
C ASP A 175 -12.29 -16.41 3.31
N LEU A 176 -11.56 -17.02 2.37
CA LEU A 176 -10.11 -17.23 2.49
C LEU A 176 -9.35 -15.89 2.54
N SER A 177 -9.73 -14.93 1.70
CA SER A 177 -9.16 -13.56 1.72
C SER A 177 -9.39 -12.87 3.06
N GLN A 178 -10.59 -13.00 3.64
CA GLN A 178 -10.90 -12.46 4.96
C GLN A 178 -10.12 -13.15 6.08
N ALA A 179 -9.94 -14.48 6.01
CA ALA A 179 -9.15 -15.25 6.96
C ALA A 179 -7.67 -14.82 6.94
N VAL A 180 -7.05 -14.74 5.75
CA VAL A 180 -5.66 -14.29 5.59
C VAL A 180 -5.49 -12.84 6.05
N SER A 181 -6.44 -11.97 5.71
CA SER A 181 -6.45 -10.58 6.19
C SER A 181 -6.54 -10.49 7.72
N THR A 182 -7.26 -11.40 8.37
CA THR A 182 -7.35 -11.47 9.84
C THR A 182 -6.02 -11.87 10.47
N LEU A 183 -5.29 -12.83 9.89
CA LEU A 183 -3.95 -13.20 10.34
C LEU A 183 -2.97 -12.02 10.24
N VAL A 184 -3.02 -11.25 9.14
CA VAL A 184 -2.23 -10.02 9.00
C VAL A 184 -2.56 -9.00 10.09
N ARG A 185 -3.85 -8.81 10.41
CA ARG A 185 -4.26 -7.92 11.51
C ARG A 185 -3.67 -8.35 12.85
N TRP A 186 -3.53 -9.65 13.10
CA TRP A 186 -2.88 -10.16 14.32
C TRP A 186 -1.40 -9.81 14.34
N VAL A 187 -0.69 -9.98 13.22
CA VAL A 187 0.73 -9.56 13.10
C VAL A 187 0.86 -8.05 13.32
N ILE A 188 0.02 -7.24 12.68
CA ILE A 188 0.02 -5.77 12.85
C ILE A 188 -0.31 -5.37 14.29
N ARG A 189 -1.10 -6.15 15.03
CA ARG A 189 -1.36 -5.84 16.45
C ARG A 189 -0.09 -5.90 17.31
N LEU A 190 0.95 -6.59 16.85
CA LEU A 190 2.28 -6.61 17.46
C LEU A 190 3.15 -5.41 17.06
N ALA A 191 2.73 -4.59 16.10
CA ALA A 191 3.50 -3.45 15.58
C ALA A 191 3.98 -2.47 16.66
N PRO A 192 3.24 -2.14 17.74
CA PRO A 192 3.77 -1.26 18.79
C PRO A 192 5.05 -1.80 19.45
N LEU A 193 5.11 -3.11 19.71
CA LEU A 193 6.29 -3.79 20.26
C LEU A 193 7.39 -3.96 19.20
N GLY A 194 7.00 -4.31 17.98
CA GLY A 194 7.93 -4.45 16.86
C GLY A 194 8.63 -3.13 16.53
N ILE A 195 7.87 -2.06 16.32
CA ILE A 195 8.37 -0.71 16.01
C ILE A 195 9.23 -0.17 17.16
N PHE A 196 8.87 -0.42 18.42
CA PHE A 196 9.73 -0.12 19.56
C PHE A 196 11.12 -0.74 19.41
N GLY A 197 11.20 -2.06 19.16
CA GLY A 197 12.46 -2.75 18.96
C GLY A 197 13.21 -2.29 17.71
N LEU A 198 12.49 -2.02 16.60
CA LEU A 198 13.08 -1.52 15.36
C LEU A 198 13.73 -0.16 15.53
N VAL A 199 13.02 0.80 16.13
CA VAL A 199 13.52 2.15 16.35
C VAL A 199 14.69 2.13 17.32
N ALA A 200 14.60 1.33 18.40
CA ALA A 200 15.70 1.18 19.35
C ALA A 200 16.97 0.62 18.69
N GLY A 201 16.85 -0.47 17.91
CA GLY A 201 17.97 -1.08 17.20
C GLY A 201 18.57 -0.15 16.14
N THR A 202 17.72 0.48 15.31
CA THR A 202 18.15 1.42 14.27
C THR A 202 18.95 2.58 14.90
N LEU A 203 18.46 3.17 15.99
CA LEU A 203 19.14 4.28 16.63
C LEU A 203 20.43 3.87 17.34
N ALA A 204 20.51 2.64 17.86
CA ALA A 204 21.73 2.11 18.45
C ALA A 204 22.83 1.87 17.41
N GLU A 205 22.46 1.43 16.20
CA GLU A 205 23.40 1.12 15.12
C GLU A 205 23.73 2.33 14.24
N ALA A 206 22.71 3.07 13.79
CA ALA A 206 22.81 4.14 12.79
C ALA A 206 22.67 5.56 13.37
N GLY A 207 22.23 5.69 14.63
CA GLY A 207 22.03 6.99 15.27
C GLY A 207 20.82 7.77 14.73
N ILE A 208 20.66 9.00 15.21
CA ILE A 208 19.51 9.87 14.90
C ILE A 208 19.43 10.25 13.42
N GLY A 209 20.55 10.19 12.68
CA GLY A 209 20.59 10.46 11.24
C GLY A 209 19.58 9.62 10.45
N ALA A 210 19.40 8.34 10.82
CA ALA A 210 18.42 7.46 10.20
C ALA A 210 16.97 7.96 10.32
N LEU A 211 16.62 8.68 11.41
CA LEU A 211 15.27 9.24 11.54
C LEU A 211 15.05 10.43 10.59
N LEU A 212 16.09 11.17 10.23
CA LEU A 212 16.00 12.23 9.24
C LEU A 212 15.75 11.66 7.84
N GLU A 213 16.39 10.55 7.50
CA GLU A 213 16.13 9.81 6.26
C GLU A 213 14.66 9.36 6.19
N TYR A 214 14.13 8.83 7.29
CA TYR A 214 12.71 8.41 7.36
C TYR A 214 11.76 9.60 7.23
N ALA A 215 12.12 10.75 7.80
CA ALA A 215 11.36 11.99 7.66
C ALA A 215 11.38 12.50 6.21
N GLN A 216 12.55 12.46 5.53
CA GLN A 216 12.64 12.81 4.11
C GLN A 216 11.79 11.87 3.25
N LEU A 217 11.91 10.55 3.46
CA LEU A 217 11.10 9.55 2.77
C LEU A 217 9.60 9.83 2.94
N LEU A 218 9.17 10.04 4.19
CA LEU A 218 7.78 10.37 4.51
C LEU A 218 7.34 11.67 3.83
N SER A 219 8.20 12.68 3.79
CA SER A 219 7.93 13.98 3.15
C SER A 219 7.68 13.83 1.65
N VAL A 220 8.48 13.01 0.96
CA VAL A 220 8.29 12.71 -0.47
C VAL A 220 6.97 11.98 -0.70
N ILE A 221 6.67 10.94 0.08
CA ILE A 221 5.43 10.16 -0.04
C ILE A 221 4.20 11.05 0.17
N VAL A 222 4.15 11.79 1.29
CA VAL A 222 3.04 12.69 1.62
C VAL A 222 2.93 13.82 0.61
N GLY A 223 4.07 14.38 0.17
CA GLY A 223 4.12 15.38 -0.89
C GLY A 223 3.48 14.90 -2.19
N CYS A 224 3.80 13.67 -2.62
CA CYS A 224 3.18 13.04 -3.78
C CYS A 224 1.66 12.87 -3.59
N MET A 225 1.22 12.37 -2.43
CA MET A 225 -0.20 12.16 -2.15
C MET A 225 -0.99 13.47 -2.14
N LEU A 226 -0.42 14.53 -1.57
CA LEU A 226 -1.01 15.88 -1.58
C LEU A 226 -1.05 16.46 -3.00
N PHE A 227 0.02 16.31 -3.78
CA PHE A 227 0.05 16.73 -5.18
C PHE A 227 -1.01 15.99 -6.00
N VAL A 228 -1.16 14.67 -5.80
CA VAL A 228 -2.20 13.90 -6.46
C VAL A 228 -3.59 14.36 -6.04
N ALA A 229 -3.83 14.58 -4.74
CA ALA A 229 -5.11 15.04 -4.23
C ALA A 229 -5.53 16.43 -4.75
N LEU A 230 -4.57 17.36 -4.87
CA LEU A 230 -4.84 18.79 -5.08
C LEU A 230 -4.50 19.30 -6.50
N VAL A 231 -3.80 18.50 -7.30
CA VAL A 231 -3.40 18.86 -8.67
C VAL A 231 -3.82 17.78 -9.66
N THR A 232 -3.33 16.55 -9.50
CA THR A 232 -3.56 15.48 -10.48
C THR A 232 -5.03 15.06 -10.57
N ASN A 233 -5.64 14.73 -9.44
CA ASN A 233 -7.05 14.32 -9.39
C ASN A 233 -7.99 15.43 -9.90
N PRO A 234 -7.84 16.70 -9.46
CA PRO A 234 -8.58 17.82 -10.05
C PRO A 234 -8.41 17.92 -11.57
N LEU A 235 -7.19 17.76 -12.09
CA LEU A 235 -6.94 17.79 -13.53
C LEU A 235 -7.68 16.66 -14.27
N ILE A 236 -7.63 15.43 -13.75
CA ILE A 236 -8.36 14.29 -14.31
C ILE A 236 -9.87 14.57 -14.33
N VAL A 237 -10.42 15.08 -13.23
CA VAL A 237 -11.84 15.42 -13.11
C VAL A 237 -12.22 16.56 -14.06
N PHE A 238 -11.39 17.59 -14.19
CA PHE A 238 -11.60 18.69 -15.14
C PHE A 238 -11.62 18.17 -16.59
N LEU A 239 -10.70 17.28 -16.96
CA LEU A 239 -10.67 16.68 -18.29
C LEU A 239 -11.91 15.83 -18.56
N ALA A 240 -12.41 15.12 -17.54
CA ALA A 240 -13.60 14.26 -17.65
C ALA A 240 -14.91 15.05 -17.70
N THR A 241 -15.03 16.14 -16.93
CA THR A 241 -16.30 16.88 -16.73
C THR A 241 -16.34 18.24 -17.42
N ARG A 242 -15.20 18.78 -17.86
CA ARG A 242 -15.03 20.15 -18.39
C ARG A 242 -15.53 21.26 -17.46
N GLN A 243 -15.69 20.97 -16.18
CA GLN A 243 -16.16 21.90 -15.14
C GLN A 243 -15.09 22.08 -14.07
N ASN A 244 -15.20 23.18 -13.30
CA ASN A 244 -14.31 23.42 -12.16
C ASN A 244 -14.37 22.22 -11.17
N PRO A 245 -13.26 21.47 -10.99
CA PRO A 245 -13.24 20.25 -10.19
C PRO A 245 -13.18 20.53 -8.68
N TYR A 246 -12.69 21.70 -8.26
CA TYR A 246 -12.32 21.97 -6.87
C TYR A 246 -13.49 21.91 -5.87
N PRO A 247 -14.71 22.39 -6.19
CA PRO A 247 -15.85 22.21 -5.28
C PRO A 247 -16.13 20.75 -4.95
N LEU A 248 -16.00 19.86 -5.94
CA LEU A 248 -16.18 18.42 -5.77
C LEU A 248 -15.00 17.83 -4.98
N VAL A 249 -13.77 18.18 -5.34
CA VAL A 249 -12.54 17.73 -4.65
C VAL A 249 -12.59 18.07 -3.17
N PHE A 250 -12.89 19.32 -2.80
CA PHE A 250 -12.98 19.71 -1.39
C PHE A 250 -14.15 19.04 -0.65
N SER A 251 -15.25 18.75 -1.35
CA SER A 251 -16.35 17.97 -0.78
C SER A 251 -15.93 16.53 -0.47
N CYS A 252 -15.18 15.90 -1.38
CA CYS A 252 -14.61 14.55 -1.18
C CYS A 252 -13.55 14.53 -0.08
N LEU A 253 -12.65 15.53 -0.04
CA LEU A 253 -11.63 15.63 1.01
C LEU A 253 -12.28 15.81 2.39
N ARG A 254 -13.25 16.70 2.51
CA ARG A 254 -13.94 16.95 3.79
C ARG A 254 -14.85 15.81 4.20
N GLY A 255 -15.59 15.25 3.25
CA GLY A 255 -16.62 14.24 3.52
C GLY A 255 -16.09 12.81 3.66
N SER A 256 -14.93 12.51 3.07
CA SER A 256 -14.35 11.16 3.05
C SER A 256 -12.91 11.13 3.59
N ALA A 257 -12.00 11.97 3.07
CA ALA A 257 -10.57 11.86 3.38
C ALA A 257 -10.27 12.02 4.87
N ILE A 258 -10.92 12.97 5.55
CA ILE A 258 -10.70 13.20 7.00
C ILE A 258 -11.05 11.95 7.81
N THR A 259 -12.20 11.35 7.56
CA THR A 259 -12.61 10.14 8.28
C THR A 259 -11.65 8.99 7.97
N ALA A 260 -11.36 8.75 6.68
CA ALA A 260 -10.41 7.74 6.23
C ALA A 260 -8.99 7.91 6.82
N PHE A 261 -8.54 9.16 6.98
CA PHE A 261 -7.24 9.48 7.59
C PHE A 261 -7.13 8.92 9.01
N PHE A 262 -8.17 9.10 9.82
CA PHE A 262 -8.18 8.64 11.21
C PHE A 262 -8.54 7.16 11.34
N THR A 263 -9.35 6.61 10.43
CA THR A 263 -9.70 5.18 10.48
C THR A 263 -8.62 4.27 9.90
N ARG A 264 -7.79 4.76 8.96
CA ARG A 264 -6.76 3.97 8.23
C ARG A 264 -7.33 2.69 7.59
N SER A 265 -8.59 2.75 7.17
CA SER A 265 -9.23 1.65 6.46
C SER A 265 -10.25 2.16 5.46
N SER A 266 -9.98 1.93 4.17
CA SER A 266 -10.92 2.22 3.09
C SER A 266 -12.20 1.42 3.25
N ALA A 267 -12.09 0.16 3.70
CA ALA A 267 -13.24 -0.71 3.95
C ALA A 267 -14.13 -0.17 5.08
N ALA A 268 -13.55 0.34 6.16
CA ALA A 268 -14.32 0.97 7.25
C ALA A 268 -15.00 2.28 6.82
N ASN A 269 -14.49 2.94 5.77
CA ASN A 269 -15.01 4.19 5.26
C ASN A 269 -16.09 4.02 4.17
N ILE A 270 -16.38 2.79 3.73
CA ILE A 270 -17.44 2.51 2.72
C ILE A 270 -18.78 3.16 3.10
N PRO A 271 -19.32 3.01 4.33
CA PRO A 271 -20.61 3.62 4.68
C PRO A 271 -20.61 5.15 4.58
N VAL A 272 -19.49 5.78 4.94
CA VAL A 272 -19.30 7.24 4.86
C VAL A 272 -19.31 7.68 3.40
N ASN A 273 -18.62 6.93 2.53
CA ASN A 273 -18.58 7.21 1.09
C ASN A 273 -19.94 7.02 0.43
N LEU A 274 -20.70 5.98 0.77
CA LEU A 274 -22.07 5.77 0.25
C LEU A 274 -23.00 6.93 0.63
N GLU A 275 -22.97 7.36 1.88
CA GLU A 275 -23.76 8.51 2.36
C GLU A 275 -23.32 9.81 1.67
N LEU A 276 -22.02 10.01 1.43
CA LEU A 276 -21.53 11.16 0.68
C LEU A 276 -22.00 11.16 -0.77
N CYS A 277 -21.95 10.02 -1.46
CA CYS A 277 -22.49 9.86 -2.81
C CYS A 277 -23.99 10.20 -2.87
N LYS A 278 -24.77 9.74 -1.88
CA LYS A 278 -26.19 10.06 -1.76
C LYS A 278 -26.43 11.57 -1.58
N ARG A 279 -25.62 12.24 -0.74
CA ARG A 279 -25.68 13.71 -0.57
C ARG A 279 -25.31 14.48 -1.83
N LEU A 280 -24.39 13.93 -2.62
CA LEU A 280 -24.00 14.46 -3.93
C LEU A 280 -25.03 14.14 -5.02
N LYS A 281 -26.13 13.45 -4.69
CA LYS A 281 -27.21 13.05 -5.61
C LYS A 281 -26.70 12.23 -6.80
N LEU A 282 -25.71 11.37 -6.55
CA LEU A 282 -25.20 10.44 -7.56
C LEU A 282 -26.19 9.28 -7.75
N ASP A 283 -26.10 8.63 -8.91
CA ASP A 283 -26.88 7.44 -9.25
C ASP A 283 -26.55 6.25 -8.31
N GLU A 284 -27.58 5.69 -7.67
CA GLU A 284 -27.45 4.64 -6.66
C GLU A 284 -26.94 3.33 -7.23
N ASP A 285 -27.35 2.97 -8.45
CA ASP A 285 -26.86 1.77 -9.13
C ASP A 285 -25.35 1.86 -9.42
N THR A 286 -24.86 3.07 -9.65
CA THR A 286 -23.43 3.34 -9.88
C THR A 286 -22.63 3.36 -8.58
N TYR A 287 -23.04 4.14 -7.56
CA TYR A 287 -22.23 4.30 -6.35
C TYR A 287 -22.29 3.08 -5.42
N SER A 288 -23.41 2.34 -5.38
CA SER A 288 -23.55 1.15 -4.52
C SER A 288 -22.56 0.05 -4.89
N ILE A 289 -22.11 0.05 -6.14
CA ILE A 289 -21.13 -0.91 -6.67
C ILE A 289 -19.73 -0.30 -6.73
N SER A 290 -19.58 0.92 -7.25
CA SER A 290 -18.26 1.51 -7.49
C SER A 290 -17.51 1.89 -6.22
N ILE A 291 -18.20 2.17 -5.11
CA ILE A 291 -17.55 2.52 -3.84
C ILE A 291 -16.96 1.28 -3.15
N PRO A 292 -17.71 0.17 -2.92
CA PRO A 292 -17.10 -1.05 -2.38
C PRO A 292 -15.97 -1.59 -3.27
N LEU A 293 -16.11 -1.45 -4.59
CA LEU A 293 -15.07 -1.85 -5.54
C LEU A 293 -13.85 -0.92 -5.45
N GLY A 294 -14.04 0.40 -5.43
CA GLY A 294 -12.95 1.38 -5.27
C GLY A 294 -12.13 1.15 -4.01
N ALA A 295 -12.79 0.82 -2.90
CA ALA A 295 -12.15 0.49 -1.63
C ALA A 295 -11.19 -0.73 -1.69
N THR A 296 -11.13 -1.47 -2.80
CA THR A 296 -10.17 -2.54 -3.06
C THR A 296 -9.23 -2.21 -4.23
N ILE A 297 -9.75 -1.72 -5.36
CA ILE A 297 -8.94 -1.54 -6.58
C ILE A 297 -8.37 -0.13 -6.79
N ASN A 298 -8.97 0.91 -6.21
CA ASN A 298 -8.56 2.30 -6.43
C ASN A 298 -7.54 2.74 -5.38
N MET A 299 -6.32 2.22 -5.51
CA MET A 299 -5.27 2.34 -4.50
C MET A 299 -4.13 3.25 -4.96
N SER A 300 -4.46 4.47 -5.38
CA SER A 300 -3.49 5.48 -5.86
C SER A 300 -2.39 5.81 -4.86
N GLY A 301 -2.74 5.97 -3.58
CA GLY A 301 -1.79 6.17 -2.49
C GLY A 301 -0.88 4.97 -2.28
N ALA A 302 -1.38 3.74 -2.42
CA ALA A 302 -0.55 2.54 -2.32
C ALA A 302 0.46 2.48 -3.48
N ALA A 303 0.02 2.81 -4.69
CA ALA A 303 0.91 2.87 -5.85
C ALA A 303 2.03 3.91 -5.67
N ILE A 304 1.72 5.06 -5.05
CA ILE A 304 2.73 6.07 -4.65
C ILE A 304 3.71 5.46 -3.64
N THR A 305 3.21 4.90 -2.54
CA THR A 305 4.04 4.31 -1.47
C THR A 305 4.99 3.25 -2.01
N ILE A 306 4.45 2.29 -2.77
CA ILE A 306 5.23 1.20 -3.38
C ILE A 306 6.33 1.78 -4.28
N SER A 307 5.99 2.75 -5.13
CA SER A 307 6.93 3.34 -6.09
C SER A 307 8.04 4.13 -5.39
N VAL A 308 7.69 5.04 -4.48
CA VAL A 308 8.67 5.89 -3.78
C VAL A 308 9.62 5.04 -2.93
N MET A 309 9.09 4.08 -2.16
CA MET A 309 9.92 3.24 -1.30
C MET A 309 10.84 2.32 -2.11
N THR A 310 10.35 1.78 -3.24
CA THR A 310 11.17 0.97 -4.14
C THR A 310 12.29 1.78 -4.77
N LEU A 311 12.01 3.00 -5.25
CA LEU A 311 13.03 3.86 -5.86
C LEU A 311 14.03 4.40 -4.84
N ALA A 312 13.60 4.72 -3.62
CA ALA A 312 14.51 5.06 -2.53
C ALA A 312 15.48 3.90 -2.22
N THR A 313 14.98 2.66 -2.23
CA THR A 313 15.81 1.46 -2.05
C THR A 313 16.79 1.28 -3.20
N ALA A 314 16.32 1.37 -4.45
CA ALA A 314 17.18 1.26 -5.63
C ALA A 314 18.28 2.33 -5.62
N HIS A 315 17.92 3.58 -5.29
CA HIS A 315 18.86 4.68 -5.18
C HIS A 315 19.92 4.42 -4.08
N THR A 316 19.48 3.99 -2.90
CA THR A 316 20.35 3.63 -1.78
C THR A 316 21.37 2.55 -2.15
N LEU A 317 20.96 1.56 -2.95
CA LEU A 317 21.83 0.46 -3.40
C LEU A 317 22.69 0.85 -4.61
N GLY A 318 22.62 2.08 -5.11
CA GLY A 318 23.32 2.50 -6.32
C GLY A 318 22.81 1.83 -7.60
N ILE A 319 21.60 1.27 -7.58
CA ILE A 319 20.98 0.66 -8.77
C ILE A 319 20.47 1.77 -9.68
N SER A 320 21.06 1.88 -10.87
CA SER A 320 20.61 2.84 -11.88
C SER A 320 19.24 2.43 -12.42
N VAL A 321 18.23 3.27 -12.20
CA VAL A 321 16.89 3.10 -12.77
C VAL A 321 16.73 4.07 -13.93
N ASP A 322 16.59 3.55 -15.15
CA ASP A 322 16.29 4.36 -16.31
C ASP A 322 14.78 4.66 -16.40
N PHE A 323 14.43 5.58 -17.30
CA PHE A 323 13.04 6.01 -17.46
C PHE A 323 12.09 4.87 -17.86
N VAL A 324 12.55 3.93 -18.69
CA VAL A 324 11.71 2.82 -19.17
C VAL A 324 11.42 1.84 -18.04
N THR A 325 12.42 1.46 -17.25
CA THR A 325 12.19 0.59 -16.10
C THR A 325 11.37 1.30 -15.02
N ALA A 326 11.52 2.61 -14.84
CA ALA A 326 10.64 3.38 -13.96
C ALA A 326 9.18 3.39 -14.42
N LEU A 327 8.92 3.43 -15.73
CA LEU A 327 7.56 3.30 -16.27
C LEU A 327 6.98 1.90 -16.04
N LEU A 328 7.81 0.85 -16.15
CA LEU A 328 7.40 -0.51 -15.80
C LEU A 328 7.03 -0.61 -14.32
N LEU A 329 7.80 0.04 -13.44
CA LEU A 329 7.47 0.15 -12.02
C LEU A 329 6.10 0.79 -11.79
N CYS A 330 5.72 1.82 -12.55
CA CYS A 330 4.37 2.41 -12.44
C CYS A 330 3.27 1.38 -12.69
N VAL A 331 3.40 0.59 -13.75
CA VAL A 331 2.41 -0.44 -14.11
C VAL A 331 2.34 -1.53 -13.05
N VAL A 332 3.50 -2.02 -12.62
CA VAL A 332 3.59 -3.08 -11.60
C VAL A 332 3.04 -2.58 -10.26
N SER A 333 3.38 -1.36 -9.84
CA SER A 333 2.88 -0.76 -8.60
C SER A 333 1.37 -0.54 -8.66
N ALA A 334 0.82 -0.08 -9.78
CA ALA A 334 -0.62 0.10 -9.94
C ALA A 334 -1.37 -1.24 -9.90
N LEU A 335 -0.88 -2.27 -10.59
CA LEU A 335 -1.50 -3.61 -10.56
C LEU A 335 -1.44 -4.23 -9.17
N ALA A 336 -0.32 -4.06 -8.47
CA ALA A 336 -0.14 -4.55 -7.12
C ALA A 336 -1.03 -3.81 -6.13
N ALA A 337 -1.15 -2.48 -6.28
CA ALA A 337 -2.01 -1.65 -5.47
C ALA A 337 -3.47 -2.15 -5.49
N CYS A 338 -3.98 -2.66 -6.62
CA CYS A 338 -5.32 -3.27 -6.69
C CYS A 338 -5.49 -4.53 -5.82
N GLY A 339 -4.38 -5.18 -5.43
CA GLY A 339 -4.35 -6.35 -4.56
C GLY A 339 -4.20 -6.04 -3.08
N VAL A 340 -4.06 -4.76 -2.70
CA VAL A 340 -4.00 -4.33 -1.31
C VAL A 340 -5.37 -4.51 -0.69
N SER A 341 -5.50 -5.33 0.36
CA SER A 341 -6.70 -5.26 1.19
C SER A 341 -6.69 -3.92 1.91
N GLY A 342 -7.86 -3.30 2.09
CA GLY A 342 -8.03 -2.04 2.84
C GLY A 342 -7.73 -2.13 4.34
N VAL A 343 -6.76 -2.96 4.71
CA VAL A 343 -6.18 -3.19 6.03
C VAL A 343 -4.89 -2.37 6.14
N ALA A 344 -4.69 -1.74 7.31
CA ALA A 344 -3.55 -0.89 7.59
C ALA A 344 -2.20 -1.51 7.19
N GLY A 345 -1.35 -0.77 6.49
CA GLY A 345 0.00 -1.22 6.11
C GLY A 345 0.04 -2.31 5.04
N GLY A 346 -1.08 -2.63 4.38
CA GLY A 346 -1.14 -3.64 3.32
C GLY A 346 -0.27 -3.30 2.11
N SER A 347 -0.18 -2.02 1.73
CA SER A 347 0.67 -1.54 0.62
C SER A 347 2.16 -1.74 0.88
N LEU A 348 2.60 -1.59 2.14
CA LEU A 348 3.99 -1.84 2.53
C LEU A 348 4.40 -3.29 2.22
N LEU A 349 3.48 -4.25 2.37
CA LEU A 349 3.76 -5.66 2.09
C LEU A 349 3.92 -5.98 0.60
N LEU A 350 3.64 -5.02 -0.28
CA LEU A 350 3.84 -5.15 -1.72
C LEU A 350 5.16 -4.52 -2.22
N ILE A 351 5.91 -3.86 -1.35
CA ILE A 351 7.23 -3.29 -1.70
C ILE A 351 8.20 -4.38 -2.20
N PRO A 352 8.30 -5.57 -1.56
CA PRO A 352 9.19 -6.63 -2.06
C PRO A 352 8.89 -7.07 -3.49
N MET A 353 7.63 -7.00 -3.90
CA MET A 353 7.24 -7.28 -5.28
C MET A 353 7.83 -6.25 -6.24
N ALA A 354 7.67 -4.97 -5.96
CA ALA A 354 8.22 -3.92 -6.82
C ALA A 354 9.76 -3.91 -6.79
N ALA A 355 10.37 -4.14 -5.62
CA ALA A 355 11.81 -4.24 -5.44
C ALA A 355 12.43 -5.38 -6.25
N SER A 356 11.72 -6.51 -6.39
CA SER A 356 12.20 -7.66 -7.18
C SER A 356 12.39 -7.34 -8.67
N LEU A 357 11.71 -6.32 -9.22
CA LEU A 357 11.96 -5.83 -10.59
C LEU A 357 13.40 -5.36 -10.79
N PHE A 358 14.02 -4.85 -9.73
CA PHE A 358 15.37 -4.32 -9.73
C PHE A 358 16.39 -5.32 -9.18
N GLY A 359 16.01 -6.59 -9.02
CA GLY A 359 16.88 -7.61 -8.43
C GLY A 359 17.18 -7.39 -6.94
N ILE A 360 16.42 -6.53 -6.27
CA ILE A 360 16.58 -6.28 -4.84
C ILE A 360 16.06 -7.50 -4.08
N SER A 361 16.89 -8.03 -3.17
CA SER A 361 16.55 -9.23 -2.40
C SER A 361 15.36 -8.98 -1.47
N ALA A 362 14.60 -10.04 -1.18
CA ALA A 362 13.48 -9.97 -0.26
C ALA A 362 13.92 -9.51 1.14
N ASP A 363 15.14 -9.85 1.58
CA ASP A 363 15.66 -9.41 2.88
C ASP A 363 15.88 -7.91 2.95
N VAL A 364 16.47 -7.31 1.91
CA VAL A 364 16.62 -5.85 1.82
C VAL A 364 15.26 -5.17 1.71
N ALA A 365 14.37 -5.69 0.87
CA ALA A 365 13.03 -5.14 0.74
C ALA A 365 12.25 -5.16 2.06
N MET A 366 12.41 -6.22 2.87
CA MET A 366 11.75 -6.31 4.19
C MET A 366 12.30 -5.30 5.21
N GLN A 367 13.56 -4.86 5.10
CA GLN A 367 14.07 -3.75 5.90
C GLN A 367 13.34 -2.45 5.55
N VAL A 368 13.10 -2.22 4.25
CA VAL A 368 12.37 -1.04 3.76
C VAL A 368 10.90 -1.09 4.19
N VAL A 369 10.27 -2.26 4.17
CA VAL A 369 8.94 -2.48 4.77
C VAL A 369 8.94 -2.07 6.25
N ALA A 370 9.97 -2.44 7.00
CA ALA A 370 10.11 -2.09 8.42
C ALA A 370 10.19 -0.57 8.63
N ILE A 371 10.98 0.14 7.81
CA ILE A 371 11.03 1.60 7.77
C ILE A 371 9.63 2.17 7.51
N GLY A 372 8.92 1.61 6.52
CA GLY A 372 7.53 1.95 6.23
C GLY A 372 6.62 1.84 7.45
N PHE A 373 6.76 0.79 8.26
CA PHE A 373 5.98 0.63 9.49
C PHE A 373 6.29 1.71 10.54
N VAL A 374 7.53 2.17 10.65
CA VAL A 374 7.91 3.29 11.53
C VAL A 374 7.19 4.58 11.14
N ILE A 375 7.11 4.90 9.84
CA ILE A 375 6.45 6.11 9.34
C ILE A 375 4.94 5.91 9.05
N SER A 376 4.44 4.69 9.22
CA SER A 376 3.09 4.28 8.80
C SER A 376 1.97 5.07 9.44
N VAL A 377 2.18 5.69 10.61
CA VAL A 377 1.14 6.50 11.27
C VAL A 377 0.69 7.66 10.37
N VAL A 378 1.62 8.33 9.71
CA VAL A 378 1.29 9.45 8.81
C VAL A 378 1.11 8.94 7.38
N GLN A 379 1.98 8.04 6.94
CA GLN A 379 1.95 7.51 5.57
C GLN A 379 0.63 6.78 5.28
N ASP A 380 0.25 5.77 6.06
CA ASP A 380 -0.93 4.93 5.83
C ASP A 380 -2.24 5.70 6.02
N SER A 381 -2.26 6.66 6.96
CA SER A 381 -3.36 7.62 7.12
C SER A 381 -3.57 8.48 5.88
N THR A 382 -2.49 9.05 5.34
CA THR A 382 -2.56 9.89 4.13
C THR A 382 -2.91 9.06 2.90
N GLU A 383 -2.35 7.85 2.79
CA GLU A 383 -2.66 6.87 1.76
C GLU A 383 -4.15 6.53 1.74
N THR A 384 -4.70 6.12 2.89
CA THR A 384 -6.11 5.76 3.03
C THR A 384 -7.01 6.95 2.70
N ALA A 385 -6.65 8.15 3.18
CA ALA A 385 -7.38 9.38 2.91
C ALA A 385 -7.45 9.70 1.40
N LEU A 386 -6.32 9.55 0.69
CA LEU A 386 -6.26 9.74 -0.75
C LEU A 386 -7.10 8.69 -1.49
N ASN A 387 -6.91 7.40 -1.19
CA ASN A 387 -7.64 6.31 -1.84
C ASN A 387 -9.15 6.48 -1.68
N SER A 388 -9.60 6.61 -0.42
CA SER A 388 -11.03 6.64 -0.11
C SER A 388 -11.76 7.88 -0.63
N SER A 389 -11.10 9.04 -0.63
CA SER A 389 -11.71 10.25 -1.21
C SER A 389 -11.75 10.23 -2.73
N THR A 390 -10.78 9.56 -3.35
CA THR A 390 -10.72 9.39 -4.81
C THR A 390 -11.83 8.47 -5.30
N ASP A 391 -12.26 7.48 -4.50
CA ASP A 391 -13.41 6.62 -4.82
C ASP A 391 -14.65 7.47 -5.16
N VAL A 392 -15.04 8.34 -4.22
CA VAL A 392 -16.20 9.23 -4.39
C VAL A 392 -15.96 10.22 -5.53
N LEU A 393 -14.74 10.76 -5.63
CA LEU A 393 -14.39 11.77 -6.62
C LEU A 393 -14.56 11.25 -8.06
N PHE A 394 -14.05 10.06 -8.34
CA PHE A 394 -14.13 9.48 -9.69
C PHE A 394 -15.48 8.84 -9.98
N THR A 395 -16.18 8.29 -8.98
CA THR A 395 -17.59 7.94 -9.14
C THR A 395 -18.42 9.16 -9.54
N ALA A 396 -18.26 10.29 -8.84
CA ALA A 396 -18.97 11.52 -9.17
C ALA A 396 -18.59 12.09 -10.54
N ALA A 397 -17.30 12.04 -10.92
CA ALA A 397 -16.84 12.51 -12.22
C ALA A 397 -17.39 11.64 -13.37
N ALA A 398 -17.48 10.32 -13.18
CA ALA A 398 -18.06 9.43 -14.17
C ALA A 398 -19.56 9.67 -14.38
N SER A 399 -20.33 9.85 -13.29
CA SER A 399 -21.77 10.14 -13.39
C SER A 399 -22.04 11.45 -14.13
N ARG A 400 -21.30 12.52 -13.80
CA ARG A 400 -21.43 13.82 -14.47
C ARG A 400 -21.01 13.82 -15.94
N ARG A 401 -20.11 12.91 -16.33
CA ARG A 401 -19.73 12.72 -17.74
C ARG A 401 -20.87 12.06 -18.54
N GLY A 402 -21.61 11.14 -17.92
CA GLY A 402 -22.79 10.51 -18.53
C GLY A 402 -23.85 11.55 -18.90
N GLU A 403 -24.15 12.46 -17.98
CA GLU A 403 -25.11 13.56 -18.19
C GLU A 403 -24.74 14.56 -19.30
N LEU A 404 -23.46 14.62 -19.71
CA LEU A 404 -23.00 15.47 -20.82
C LEU A 404 -22.99 14.75 -22.18
N SER A 405 -23.19 13.43 -22.16
CA SER A 405 -23.15 12.56 -23.35
C SER A 405 -24.55 12.22 -23.88
N ASP A 406 -25.58 12.44 -23.05
CA ASP A 406 -27.01 12.43 -23.37
C ASP A 406 -27.51 13.85 -23.67
#